data_AF-A0A9X4ARD2-F1
#
_entry.id   AF-A0A9X4ARD2-F1
#
_cell.length_a   1.000
_cell.length_b   1.000
_cell.length_c   1.000
_cell.angle_alpha   90.00
_cell.angle_beta   90.00
_cell.angle_gamma   90.00
#
_symmetry.space_group_name_H-M   'P 1'
#
loop_
_entity.id
_entity.type
_entity.pdbx_description
1 polymer ?
#
loop_
_entity_poly.entity_id
_entity_poly.type
_entity_poly.pdbx_seq_one_letter_code
_entity_poly.pdbx_strand_id
1 'polypeptide(L)' 'MERRTLEQLEAALEAVSKELAPRVEELARKSTAGVLTPEEHQEYAEVVRLNDTLSLLKLQAEEFWSVRAAS' A
#
# COMPACT_ATOMS: atom_id res chain seq x y z
N MET A 1 -4.10 14.86 -15.17
CA MET A 1 -2.88 14.27 -14.59
C MET A 1 -2.01 13.80 -15.75
N GLU A 2 -0.75 14.20 -15.81
CA GLU A 2 0.15 13.79 -16.89
C GLU A 2 0.61 12.35 -16.64
N ARG A 3 0.83 11.56 -17.70
CA ARG A 3 1.30 10.16 -17.61
C ARG A 3 2.55 10.01 -16.74
N ARG A 4 3.44 11.00 -16.82
CA ARG A 4 4.64 11.14 -15.99
C ARG A 4 4.35 11.19 -14.48
N THR A 5 3.26 11.82 -14.07
CA THR A 5 2.89 11.91 -12.64
C THR A 5 2.43 10.56 -12.09
N LEU A 6 1.76 9.74 -12.90
CA LEU A 6 1.38 8.37 -12.53
C LEU A 6 2.61 7.47 -12.40
N GLU A 7 3.51 7.53 -13.39
CA GLU A 7 4.76 6.75 -13.36
C GLU A 7 5.65 7.11 -12.15
N GLN A 8 5.72 8.39 -11.79
CA GLN A 8 6.43 8.84 -10.58
C GLN A 8 5.78 8.33 -9.29
N LEU A 9 4.44 8.32 -9.23
CA LEU A 9 3.70 7.79 -8.10
C LEU A 9 3.91 6.29 -7.95
N GLU A 10 3.84 5.53 -9.05
CA GLU A 10 4.11 4.09 -9.07
C GLU A 10 5.54 3.77 -8.60
N ALA A 11 6.54 4.51 -9.09
CA ALA A 11 7.92 4.32 -8.66
C ALA A 11 8.13 4.63 -7.16
N ALA A 12 7.48 5.68 -6.64
CA ALA A 12 7.54 6.01 -5.22
C ALA A 12 6.88 4.92 -4.35
N LEU A 13 5.72 4.40 -4.78
CA LEU A 13 5.03 3.31 -4.10
C LEU A 13 5.87 2.02 -4.09
N GLU A 14 6.50 1.69 -5.20
CA GLU A 14 7.38 0.53 -5.32
C GLU A 14 8.61 0.65 -4.39
N ALA A 15 9.22 1.84 -4.31
CA ALA A 15 10.35 2.10 -3.43
C ALA A 15 9.96 1.93 -1.95
N VAL A 16 8.85 2.53 -1.54
CA VAL A 16 8.33 2.40 -0.17
C VAL A 16 7.93 0.96 0.15
N SER A 17 7.30 0.25 -0.78
CA SER A 17 6.95 -1.16 -0.59
C SER A 17 8.18 -2.03 -0.35
N LYS A 18 9.27 -1.80 -1.08
CA LYS A 18 10.54 -2.53 -0.89
C LYS A 18 11.19 -2.25 0.46
N GLU A 19 11.14 -1.00 0.89
CA GLU A 19 11.70 -0.58 2.18
C GLU A 19 10.90 -1.17 3.36
N LEU A 20 9.57 -1.17 3.26
CA LEU A 20 8.69 -1.67 4.32
C LEU A 20 8.56 -3.19 4.35
N ALA A 21 8.72 -3.88 3.22
CA ALA A 21 8.48 -5.33 3.10
C ALA A 21 9.12 -6.18 4.22
N PRO A 22 10.41 -5.98 4.59
CA PRO A 22 11.03 -6.77 5.66
C PRO A 22 10.36 -6.56 7.02
N ARG A 23 9.95 -5.33 7.34
CA ARG A 23 9.28 -4.99 8.60
C ARG A 23 7.88 -5.56 8.64
N VAL A 24 7.14 -5.47 7.53
CA VAL A 24 5.79 -6.05 7.42
C VAL A 24 5.85 -7.57 7.57
N GLU A 25 6.82 -8.23 6.97
CA GLU A 25 7.01 -9.68 7.11
C GLU A 25 7.36 -10.07 8.56
N GLU A 26 8.20 -9.29 9.23
CA GLU A 26 8.50 -9.49 10.65
C GLU A 26 7.24 -9.38 11.51
N LEU A 27 6.44 -8.32 11.32
CA LEU A 27 5.21 -8.08 12.05
C LEU A 27 4.16 -9.17 11.78
N ALA A 28 4.00 -9.61 10.53
CA ALA A 28 3.10 -10.69 10.17
C ALA A 28 3.48 -12.02 10.85
N ARG A 29 4.79 -12.32 10.90
CA ARG A 29 5.31 -13.49 11.61
C ARG A 29 5.08 -13.40 13.12
N LYS A 30 5.34 -12.23 13.74
CA LYS A 30 5.07 -11.99 15.16
C LYS A 30 3.57 -12.07 15.48
N SER A 31 2.72 -11.57 14.57
CA SER A 31 1.27 -11.67 14.68
C SER A 31 0.82 -13.12 14.69
N THR A 32 1.33 -13.93 13.77
CA THR A 32 1.01 -15.36 13.66
C THR A 32 1.46 -16.12 14.92
N ALA A 33 2.60 -15.74 15.49
CA ALA A 33 3.12 -16.31 16.72
C ALA A 33 2.44 -15.77 18.00
N GLY A 34 1.56 -14.75 17.90
CA GLY A 34 0.88 -14.14 19.04
C GLY A 34 1.80 -13.35 19.97
N VAL A 35 2.92 -12.82 19.45
CA VAL A 35 3.98 -12.16 20.23
C VAL A 35 4.19 -10.68 19.87
N LEU A 36 3.23 -10.07 19.16
CA LEU A 36 3.27 -8.63 18.89
C LEU A 36 3.17 -7.85 20.20
N THR A 37 4.03 -6.86 20.37
CA THR A 37 3.81 -5.85 21.41
C THR A 37 2.62 -4.95 21.03
N PRO A 38 2.03 -4.20 21.98
CA PRO A 38 0.98 -3.23 21.67
C PRO A 38 1.38 -2.22 20.59
N GLU A 39 2.63 -1.74 20.62
CA GLU A 39 3.18 -0.80 19.65
C GLU A 39 3.31 -1.45 18.27
N GLU A 40 3.80 -2.69 18.21
CA GLU A 40 3.90 -3.45 16.97
C GLU A 40 2.52 -3.81 16.40
N HIS A 41 1.54 -4.03 17.26
CA HIS A 41 0.15 -4.21 16.85
C HIS A 41 -0.41 -2.96 16.18
N GLN A 42 -0.15 -1.79 16.75
CA GLN A 42 -0.57 -0.52 16.16
C GLN A 42 0.14 -0.28 14.82
N GLU A 43 1.46 -0.47 14.77
CA GLU A 43 2.25 -0.36 13.55
C GLU A 43 1.70 -1.28 12.45
N TYR A 44 1.46 -2.54 12.76
CA TYR A 44 0.95 -3.52 11.79
C TYR A 44 -0.46 -3.17 11.30
N ALA A 45 -1.33 -2.71 12.20
CA ALA A 45 -2.68 -2.26 11.82
C ALA A 45 -2.64 -1.01 10.92
N GLU A 46 -1.74 -0.07 11.18
CA GLU A 46 -1.55 1.12 10.35
C GLU A 46 -1.07 0.75 8.94
N VAL A 47 -0.10 -0.18 8.84
CA VAL A 47 0.38 -0.69 7.54
C VAL A 47 -0.75 -1.34 6.75
N VAL A 48 -1.54 -2.22 7.36
CA VAL A 48 -2.68 -2.88 6.70
C VAL A 48 -3.69 -1.85 6.20
N ARG A 49 -4.07 -0.90 7.05
CA ARG A 49 -5.02 0.18 6.70
C ARG A 49 -4.52 1.02 5.52
N LEU A 50 -3.22 1.35 5.49
CA LEU A 50 -2.62 2.10 4.40
C LEU A 50 -2.61 1.30 3.08
N ASN A 51 -2.33 -0.01 3.16
CA ASN A 51 -2.37 -0.89 2.00
C ASN A 51 -3.78 -0.99 1.39
N ASP A 52 -4.80 -1.16 2.24
CA ASP A 52 -6.20 -1.19 1.80
C ASP A 52 -6.60 0.12 1.11
N THR A 53 -6.20 1.26 1.70
CA THR A 53 -6.48 2.59 1.15
C THR A 53 -5.83 2.78 -0.22
N LEU A 54 -4.56 2.39 -0.37
CA LEU A 54 -3.86 2.46 -1.65
C LEU A 54 -4.51 1.57 -2.71
N SER A 55 -4.95 0.38 -2.33
CA SER A 55 -5.63 -0.56 -3.23
C SER A 55 -6.95 0.02 -3.75
N LEU A 56 -7.75 0.65 -2.87
CA LEU A 56 -8.98 1.33 -3.25
C LEU A 56 -8.72 2.52 -4.19
N LEU A 57 -7.74 3.36 -3.88
CA LEU A 57 -7.38 4.49 -4.74
C LEU A 57 -6.91 4.05 -6.12
N LYS A 58 -6.16 2.94 -6.21
CA LYS A 58 -5.74 2.36 -7.47
C LYS A 58 -6.95 1.93 -8.32
N LEU A 59 -7.90 1.20 -7.72
CA LEU A 59 -9.13 0.78 -8.40
C LEU A 59 -9.94 1.97 -8.91
N GLN A 60 -10.11 3.01 -8.08
CA GLN A 60 -10.82 4.23 -8.48
C GLN A 60 -10.12 4.98 -9.61
N ALA A 61 -8.78 5.03 -9.59
CA ALA A 61 -8.01 5.66 -10.66
C ALA A 61 -8.14 4.89 -11.97
N GLU A 62 -8.05 3.55 -11.93
CA GLU A 62 -8.24 2.68 -13.10
C GLU A 62 -9.65 2.85 -13.70
N GLU A 63 -10.69 2.90 -12.87
CA GLU A 63 -12.07 3.14 -13.29
C GLU A 63 -12.22 4.51 -13.97
N PHE A 64 -11.69 5.57 -13.35
CA PHE A 64 -11.73 6.93 -13.91
C PHE A 64 -11.07 7.00 -15.29
N TRP A 65 -9.90 6.35 -15.44
CA TRP A 65 -9.19 6.32 -16.72
C TRP A 65 -9.89 5.45 -17.77
N SER A 66 -10.52 4.34 -17.38
CA SER A 66 -11.34 3.52 -18.27
C SER A 66 -12.51 4.31 -18.87
N VAL A 67 -13.24 5.05 -18.03
CA VAL A 67 -14.35 5.92 -18.47
C VAL A 67 -13.85 7.02 -19.41
N ARG A 68 -12.71 7.65 -19.09
CA ARG A 68 -12.14 8.71 -19.91
C ARG A 68 -11.63 8.21 -21.26
N ALA A 69 -11.09 7.00 -21.34
CA ALA A 69 -10.60 6.42 -22.60
C ALA A 69 -11.74 5.98 -23.54
N ALA A 70 -12.94 5.74 -23.01
CA ALA A 70 -14.13 5.37 -23.76
C ALA A 70 -14.99 6.57 -24.23
N SER A 71 -14.66 7.79 -23.79
CA SER A 71 -15.34 9.06 -24.15
C SER A 71 -14.56 9.84 -25.19
#